data_AF-A0A131XQQ9-F1
#
_entry.id   AF-A0A131XQQ9-F1
#
_cell.length_a   1.000
_cell.length_b   1.000
_cell.length_c   1.000
_cell.angle_alpha   90.00
_cell.angle_beta   90.00
_cell.angle_gamma   90.00
#
_symmetry.space_group_name_H-M   'P 1'
#
loop_
_entity.id
_entity.type
_entity.pdbx_description
1 polymer ?
#
loop_
_entity_poly.entity_id
_entity_poly.type
_entity_poly.pdbx_seq_one_letter_code
_entity_poly.pdbx_strand_id
1 'polypeptide(L)'
;WPGVPTTETVPDAAIEDERRHVHHALQTTTEREPPLLALKDYSKLERILRITAWVMRFAKNCRKQNQHHGPLKTEELERAEAYWISRTQMEAYSQEMKDIADNKGSNEK
;
A
#
# COMPACT_ATOMS: atom_id res chain seq x y z
N TRP A 1 46.81 -8.35 -57.16
CA TRP A 1 47.24 -6.94 -57.22
C TRP A 1 46.52 -6.28 -58.38
N PRO A 2 45.96 -5.06 -58.23
CA PRO A 2 46.68 -3.83 -57.84
C PRO A 2 46.08 -3.04 -56.65
N GLY A 3 46.79 -2.00 -56.22
CA GLY A 3 46.48 -1.13 -55.08
C GLY A 3 45.74 0.18 -55.44
N VAL A 4 45.23 0.81 -54.37
CA VAL A 4 44.26 1.91 -54.25
C VAL A 4 44.87 3.30 -54.52
N PRO A 5 44.05 4.37 -54.71
CA PRO A 5 44.06 5.41 -53.66
C PRO A 5 42.70 6.02 -53.31
N THR A 6 42.61 6.36 -52.03
CA THR A 6 41.52 6.94 -51.23
C THR A 6 41.03 8.31 -51.70
N THR A 7 39.71 8.56 -51.61
CA THR A 7 39.16 9.87 -51.20
C THR A 7 37.75 9.70 -50.62
N GLU A 8 37.52 10.35 -49.48
CA GLU A 8 36.40 10.21 -48.55
C GLU A 8 35.08 10.79 -49.09
N THR A 9 33.94 10.25 -48.65
CA THR A 9 32.74 10.99 -48.22
C THR A 9 31.77 10.03 -47.50
N VAL A 10 31.27 10.48 -46.35
CA VAL A 10 30.59 9.73 -45.28
C VAL A 10 29.06 9.68 -45.52
N PRO A 11 28.23 9.18 -44.57
CA PRO A 11 27.70 7.82 -44.39
C PRO A 11 26.22 7.73 -44.82
N ASP A 12 25.66 6.52 -44.99
CA ASP A 12 24.20 6.42 -44.95
C ASP A 12 23.66 5.11 -44.35
N ALA A 13 22.67 5.32 -43.50
CA ALA A 13 21.72 4.37 -42.93
C ALA A 13 22.26 3.23 -42.06
N ALA A 14 22.51 3.55 -40.79
CA ALA A 14 22.23 2.64 -39.70
C ALA A 14 20.78 2.12 -39.82
N ILE A 15 20.62 0.84 -40.11
CA ILE A 15 19.33 0.14 -39.95
C ILE A 15 19.20 -0.09 -38.44
N GLU A 16 18.59 0.87 -37.75
CA GLU A 16 18.18 0.72 -36.37
C GLU A 16 17.01 -0.28 -36.34
N ASP A 17 17.31 -1.48 -35.85
CA ASP A 17 16.34 -2.53 -35.60
C ASP A 17 15.38 -2.06 -34.50
N GLU A 18 14.22 -1.54 -34.91
CA GLU A 18 13.19 -0.99 -34.01
C GLU A 18 12.55 -2.13 -33.21
N ARG A 19 13.23 -2.50 -32.11
CA ARG A 19 12.74 -3.46 -31.12
C ARG A 19 11.41 -2.95 -30.56
N ARG A 20 10.30 -3.52 -31.04
CA ARG A 20 8.96 -3.32 -30.48
C ARG A 20 8.98 -3.75 -29.01
N HIS A 21 9.12 -2.78 -28.11
CA HIS A 21 9.00 -3.02 -26.69
C HIS A 21 7.53 -3.23 -26.36
N VAL A 22 7.14 -4.49 -26.21
CA VAL A 22 5.79 -4.86 -25.77
C VAL A 22 5.69 -4.58 -24.28
N HIS A 23 5.18 -3.40 -23.94
CA HIS A 23 4.87 -3.04 -22.55
C HIS A 23 3.72 -3.93 -22.06
N HIS A 24 4.04 -4.90 -21.19
CA HIS A 24 3.03 -5.63 -20.45
C HIS A 24 2.58 -4.76 -19.29
N ALA A 25 1.43 -4.11 -19.42
CA ALA A 25 0.81 -3.39 -18.32
C ALA A 25 0.17 -4.40 -17.37
N LEU A 26 0.82 -4.64 -16.22
CA LEU A 26 0.23 -5.43 -15.15
C LEU A 26 -0.79 -4.56 -14.41
N GLN A 27 -2.08 -4.86 -14.57
CA GLN A 27 -3.14 -4.23 -13.76
C GLN A 27 -3.11 -4.83 -12.34
N THR A 28 -2.54 -4.10 -11.38
CA THR A 28 -2.66 -4.43 -9.96
C THR A 28 -3.98 -3.88 -9.44
N THR A 29 -5.04 -4.68 -9.52
CA THR A 29 -6.23 -4.45 -8.70
C THR A 29 -5.85 -4.63 -7.24
N THR A 30 -5.71 -3.54 -6.49
CA THR A 30 -5.60 -3.59 -5.03
C THR A 30 -6.90 -4.18 -4.47
N GLU A 31 -6.91 -5.49 -4.21
CA GLU A 31 -7.99 -6.10 -3.44
C GLU A 31 -7.99 -5.49 -2.04
N ARG A 32 -9.04 -4.72 -1.73
CA ARG A 32 -9.24 -4.18 -0.38
C ARG A 32 -9.87 -5.26 0.48
N GLU A 33 -9.16 -5.71 1.51
CA GLU A 33 -9.77 -6.53 2.56
C GLU A 33 -11.00 -5.81 3.11
N PRO A 34 -12.13 -6.50 3.33
CA PRO A 34 -13.33 -5.88 3.89
C PRO A 34 -13.06 -5.33 5.30
N PRO A 35 -13.75 -4.25 5.72
CA PRO A 35 -13.59 -3.71 7.06
C PRO A 35 -14.01 -4.75 8.12
N LEU A 36 -13.33 -4.74 9.28
CA LEU A 36 -13.56 -5.69 10.38
C LEU A 36 -15.05 -5.77 10.81
N LEU A 37 -15.74 -4.63 10.75
CA LEU A 37 -17.15 -4.46 11.10
C LEU A 37 -17.77 -3.44 10.14
N ALA A 38 -19.06 -3.59 9.84
CA ALA A 38 -19.80 -2.58 9.09
C ALA A 38 -20.26 -1.47 10.05
N LEU A 39 -19.60 -0.31 10.01
CA LEU A 39 -19.86 0.81 10.94
C LEU A 39 -21.33 1.23 10.97
N LYS A 40 -21.98 1.22 9.81
CA LYS A 40 -23.39 1.60 9.61
C LYS A 40 -24.39 0.73 10.40
N ASP A 41 -24.01 -0.48 10.79
CA ASP A 41 -24.89 -1.41 11.50
C ASP A 41 -24.91 -1.16 13.02
N TYR A 42 -24.11 -0.20 13.50
CA TYR A 42 -23.98 0.12 14.92
C TYR A 42 -24.34 1.58 15.19
N SER A 43 -25.27 1.80 16.14
CA SER A 43 -25.74 3.15 16.50
C SER A 43 -24.79 3.93 17.42
N LYS A 44 -23.71 3.31 17.91
CA LYS A 44 -22.79 3.90 18.90
C LYS A 44 -21.34 3.58 18.57
N LEU A 45 -20.52 4.61 18.39
CA LEU A 45 -19.08 4.47 18.17
C LEU A 45 -18.40 3.69 19.31
N GLU A 46 -18.73 4.00 20.57
CA GLU A 46 -18.15 3.32 21.73
C GLU A 46 -18.33 1.78 21.66
N ARG A 47 -19.48 1.31 21.17
CA ARG A 47 -19.73 -0.13 21.01
C ARG A 47 -18.78 -0.74 19.98
N ILE A 48 -18.56 -0.06 18.86
CA ILE A 48 -17.63 -0.51 17.82
C ILE A 48 -16.21 -0.56 18.37
N LEU A 49 -15.75 0.51 19.03
CA LEU A 49 -14.42 0.59 19.62
C LEU A 49 -14.18 -0.56 20.62
N ARG A 50 -15.15 -0.84 21.49
CA ARG A 50 -15.06 -1.93 22.46
C ARG A 50 -14.98 -3.30 21.77
N ILE A 51 -15.83 -3.57 20.77
CA ILE A 51 -15.81 -4.85 20.05
C ILE A 51 -14.47 -5.02 19.34
N THR A 52 -14.02 -4.00 18.60
CA THR A 52 -12.73 -4.02 17.90
C THR A 52 -11.56 -4.24 18.87
N ALA A 53 -11.54 -3.55 20.01
CA ALA A 53 -10.52 -3.72 21.04
C ALA A 53 -10.48 -5.16 21.59
N TRP A 54 -11.65 -5.77 21.84
CA TRP A 54 -11.73 -7.17 22.26
C TRP A 54 -11.22 -8.14 21.21
N VAL A 55 -11.57 -7.94 19.94
CA VAL A 55 -11.09 -8.78 18.82
C VAL A 55 -9.57 -8.67 18.67
N MET A 56 -9.03 -7.45 18.74
CA MET A 56 -7.58 -7.22 18.69
C MET A 56 -6.85 -7.87 19.87
N ARG A 57 -7.39 -7.75 21.09
CA ARG A 57 -6.86 -8.45 22.27
C ARG A 57 -6.88 -9.95 22.07
N PHE A 58 -8.00 -10.49 21.60
CA PHE A 58 -8.14 -11.93 21.34
C PHE A 58 -7.07 -12.40 20.35
N ALA A 59 -6.94 -11.73 19.20
CA ALA A 59 -5.90 -12.05 18.21
C ALA A 59 -4.48 -11.97 18.80
N LYS A 60 -4.21 -10.97 19.65
CA LYS A 60 -2.92 -10.83 20.35
C LYS A 60 -2.69 -11.98 21.33
N ASN A 61 -3.71 -12.37 22.10
CA ASN A 61 -3.65 -13.47 23.07
C ASN A 61 -3.47 -14.82 22.37
N CYS A 62 -4.02 -15.02 21.16
CA CYS A 62 -3.77 -16.22 20.36
C CYS A 62 -2.30 -16.31 19.89
N ARG A 63 -1.64 -15.17 19.68
CA ARG A 63 -0.26 -15.10 19.15
C ARG A 63 0.84 -15.13 20.24
N LYS A 64 0.52 -14.79 21.49
CA LYS A 64 1.50 -14.63 22.59
C LYS A 64 1.10 -15.45 23.81
N GLN A 65 2.09 -15.97 24.55
CA GLN A 65 1.85 -16.66 25.83
C GLN A 65 1.46 -15.71 26.97
N ASN A 66 1.82 -14.42 26.89
CA ASN A 66 1.39 -13.40 27.86
C ASN A 66 -0.02 -12.92 27.53
N GLN A 67 -1.00 -13.68 28.02
CA GLN A 67 -2.42 -13.40 27.86
C GLN A 67 -2.83 -12.20 28.71
N HIS A 68 -3.52 -11.24 28.08
CA HIS A 68 -4.16 -10.15 28.79
C HIS A 68 -5.57 -10.55 29.21
N HIS A 69 -5.85 -10.43 30.51
CA HIS A 69 -7.13 -10.74 31.15
C HIS A 69 -7.70 -9.48 31.83
N GLY A 70 -9.00 -9.50 32.14
CA GLY A 70 -9.69 -8.41 32.86
C GLY A 70 -10.32 -7.35 31.94
N PRO A 71 -10.70 -6.17 32.46
CA PRO A 71 -11.35 -5.10 31.69
C PRO A 71 -10.49 -4.59 30.53
N LEU A 72 -11.12 -3.99 29.51
CA LEU A 72 -10.40 -3.25 28.46
C LEU A 72 -9.64 -2.09 29.08
N LYS A 73 -8.37 -1.94 28.69
CA LYS A 73 -7.57 -0.78 29.06
C LYS A 73 -7.79 0.35 28.05
N THR A 74 -7.52 1.57 28.48
CA THR A 74 -7.62 2.77 27.64
C THR A 74 -6.78 2.61 26.36
N GLU A 75 -5.56 2.08 26.46
CA GLU A 75 -4.69 1.92 25.29
C GLU A 75 -5.23 0.93 24.25
N GLU A 76 -6.12 0.02 24.64
CA GLU A 76 -6.77 -0.89 23.70
C GLU A 76 -7.91 -0.20 22.94
N LEU A 77 -8.64 0.70 23.60
CA LEU A 77 -9.65 1.52 22.96
C LEU A 77 -9.02 2.53 22.01
N GLU A 78 -7.93 3.19 22.42
CA GLU A 78 -7.17 4.10 21.56
C GLU A 78 -6.64 3.41 20.31
N ARG A 79 -6.12 2.18 20.43
CA ARG A 79 -5.70 1.39 19.26
C ARG A 79 -6.87 1.04 18.34
N ALA A 80 -8.03 0.70 18.90
CA ALA A 80 -9.21 0.42 18.11
C ALA A 80 -9.71 1.68 17.37
N GLU A 81 -9.65 2.84 18.01
CA GLU A 81 -10.00 4.12 17.41
C GLU A 81 -9.04 4.50 16.28
N ALA A 82 -7.73 4.42 16.53
CA ALA A 82 -6.71 4.69 15.53
C ALA A 82 -6.86 3.79 14.29
N TYR A 83 -7.20 2.51 14.50
CA TYR A 83 -7.52 1.60 13.40
C TYR A 83 -8.69 2.10 12.57
N TRP A 84 -9.80 2.50 13.20
CA TRP A 84 -10.97 2.98 12.47
C TRP A 84 -10.75 4.31 11.76
N ILE A 85 -9.98 5.22 12.37
CA ILE A 85 -9.58 6.48 11.72
C ILE A 85 -8.75 6.18 10.47
N SER A 86 -7.67 5.41 10.62
CA SER A 86 -6.79 5.05 9.51
C SER A 86 -7.54 4.30 8.41
N ARG A 87 -8.43 3.38 8.80
CA ARG A 87 -9.25 2.62 7.87
C ARG A 87 -10.21 3.51 7.08
N THR A 88 -10.91 4.42 7.77
CA THR A 88 -11.86 5.35 7.15
C THR A 88 -11.14 6.35 6.24
N GLN A 89 -10.00 6.87 6.67
CA GLN A 89 -9.15 7.75 5.87
C GLN A 89 -8.66 7.06 4.62
N MET A 90 -8.15 5.84 4.74
CA MET A 90 -7.76 5.04 3.59
C MET A 90 -8.96 4.84 2.67
N GLU A 91 -10.14 4.50 3.20
CA GLU A 91 -11.34 4.24 2.41
C GLU A 91 -11.79 5.45 1.58
N ALA A 92 -11.84 6.64 2.17
CA ALA A 92 -12.28 7.88 1.54
C ALA A 92 -11.20 8.62 0.73
N TYR A 93 -9.95 8.59 1.19
CA TYR A 93 -8.83 9.40 0.68
C TYR A 93 -7.67 8.53 0.22
N SER A 94 -7.96 7.48 -0.54
CA SER A 94 -6.98 6.45 -0.90
C SER A 94 -5.80 6.99 -1.70
N GLN A 95 -6.03 7.99 -2.57
CA GLN A 95 -4.97 8.56 -3.38
C GLN A 95 -4.08 9.49 -2.56
N GLU A 96 -4.66 10.41 -1.81
CA GLU A 96 -3.93 11.30 -0.90
C GLU A 96 -3.09 10.52 0.10
N MET A 97 -3.61 9.39 0.60
CA MET A 97 -2.85 8.53 1.51
C MET A 97 -1.67 7.84 0.86
N LYS A 98 -1.76 7.48 -0.43
CA LYS A 98 -0.62 6.98 -1.22
C LYS A 98 0.40 8.08 -1.44
N ASP A 99 -0.06 9.25 -1.89
CA ASP A 99 0.82 10.39 -2.18
C ASP A 99 1.60 10.83 -0.93
N ILE A 100 0.93 10.86 0.24
CA ILE A 100 1.57 11.15 1.53
C ILE A 100 2.59 10.07 1.91
N ALA A 101 2.28 8.79 1.70
CA ALA A 101 3.20 7.69 2.00
C ALA A 101 4.44 7.73 1.11
N ASP A 102 4.27 7.99 -0.18
CA ASP A 102 5.34 8.06 -1.17
C ASP A 102 6.26 9.26 -0.92
N ASN A 103 5.69 10.43 -0.64
CA ASN A 103 6.47 11.64 -0.32
C ASN A 103 7.28 11.51 0.98
N LYS A 104 6.77 10.75 1.96
CA LYS A 104 7.50 10.50 3.21
C LYS A 104 8.79 9.71 2.99
N GLY A 105 8.80 8.78 2.03
CA GLY A 105 10.00 8.01 1.66
C GLY A 105 11.03 8.81 0.85
N SER A 106 10.62 9.88 0.19
CA SER A 106 11.51 10.78 -0.56
C SER A 106 12.26 11.79 0.32
N ASN A 107 11.73 12.13 1.50
CA ASN A 107 12.29 13.16 2.37
C ASN A 107 13.29 12.64 3.42
N GLU A 108 13.57 11.33 3.41
CA GLU A 108 14.49 10.64 4.34
C GLU A 108 15.73 10.07 3.64
N LYS A 109 16.07 10.59 2.44
CA LYS A 109 17.28 10.27 1.69
C LYS A 109 18.18 11.48 1.47
#